data_AF-A0A946N4R6-F1
#
_entry.id   AF-A0A946N4R6-F1
#
_cell.length_a   1.000
_cell.length_b   1.000
_cell.length_c   1.000
_cell.angle_alpha   90.00
_cell.angle_beta   90.00
_cell.angle_gamma   90.00
#
_symmetry.space_group_name_H-M   'P 1'
#
loop_
_entity.id
_entity.type
_entity.pdbx_description
1 polymer ?
#
loop_
_entity_poly.entity_id
_entity_poly.type
_entity_poly.pdbx_seq_one_letter_code
_entity_poly.pdbx_strand_id
1 'polypeptide(L)'
;MFHRYLPFLISVVVVGAIASTAMSAEEEHLRLNAPGALPPAKAQAIYQAIQKDMTVGYAPSKDAIALSYPKWRRFNIAPYLSATHGNRYANNFANAKAATGGYGDLKPGETLPPGAAVVKDSFTVTKEGEVYPGAVFYMEKLSPGRSPATGDWRFVQILPDGSFIGDTTGDSPEDVAFCFTCHQAMAEVDYLFFLPDDYRRK
;
A
#
# COMPACT_ATOMS: atom_id res chain seq x y z
N MET A 1 24.15 75.95 31.65
CA MET A 1 23.32 74.73 31.77
C MET A 1 24.19 73.55 31.33
N PHE A 2 24.86 72.86 32.26
CA PHE A 2 24.45 71.53 32.78
C PHE A 2 24.38 70.50 31.64
N HIS A 3 25.21 69.46 31.49
CA HIS A 3 25.73 68.44 32.42
C HIS A 3 26.93 67.71 31.75
N ARG A 4 28.07 67.51 32.43
CA ARG A 4 28.55 66.29 33.14
C ARG A 4 29.14 65.15 32.27
N TYR A 5 30.42 64.90 32.57
CA TYR A 5 31.29 63.73 32.42
C TYR A 5 30.65 62.33 32.55
N LEU A 6 31.17 61.33 31.81
CA LEU A 6 32.06 60.22 32.29
C LEU A 6 32.46 59.27 31.11
N PRO A 7 33.57 58.50 31.23
CA PRO A 7 34.26 57.86 30.11
C PRO A 7 33.77 56.44 29.80
N PHE A 8 34.12 56.02 28.58
CA PHE A 8 34.05 54.66 28.08
C PHE A 8 34.73 53.65 29.02
N LEU A 9 33.95 52.72 29.58
CA LEU A 9 34.44 51.46 30.13
C LEU A 9 34.07 50.34 29.14
N ILE A 10 35.10 49.72 28.60
CA ILE A 10 35.02 48.48 27.82
C ILE A 10 34.56 47.37 28.77
N SER A 11 33.44 46.74 28.47
CA SER A 11 33.07 45.45 29.04
C SER A 11 32.75 44.50 27.89
N VAL A 12 33.73 43.66 27.57
CA VAL A 12 33.53 42.48 26.72
C VAL A 12 32.76 41.48 27.58
N VAL A 13 31.45 41.37 27.36
CA VAL A 13 30.66 40.26 27.89
C VAL A 13 30.81 39.12 26.89
N VAL A 14 31.62 38.13 27.23
CA VAL A 14 31.57 36.82 26.58
C VAL A 14 30.29 36.14 27.07
N VAL A 15 29.20 36.30 26.31
CA VAL A 15 28.01 35.46 26.50
C VAL A 15 28.36 34.09 25.94
N GLY A 16 28.75 33.19 26.84
CA GLY A 16 28.79 31.76 26.52
C GLY A 16 27.39 31.31 26.16
N ALA A 17 27.18 30.93 24.90
CA ALA A 17 25.96 30.28 24.46
C ALA A 17 25.93 28.88 25.12
N ILE A 18 25.25 28.79 26.26
CA ILE A 18 24.70 27.52 26.76
C ILE A 18 23.56 27.16 25.80
N ALA A 19 23.90 26.43 24.74
CA ALA A 19 22.92 25.79 23.90
C ALA A 19 22.20 24.74 24.76
N SER A 20 20.93 24.99 25.07
CA SER A 20 20.01 24.02 25.65
C SER A 20 19.99 22.75 24.77
N THR A 21 20.64 21.69 25.22
CA THR A 21 20.65 20.36 24.58
C THR A 21 19.38 19.56 24.86
N ALA A 22 18.22 20.19 24.77
CA ALA A 22 16.94 19.56 25.10
C ALA A 22 15.85 19.83 24.05
N MET A 23 16.21 19.81 22.76
CA MET A 23 15.25 19.62 21.64
C MET A 23 15.98 19.04 20.40
N SER A 24 16.43 17.80 20.48
CA SER A 24 16.84 17.01 19.30
C SER A 24 16.51 15.52 19.48
N ALA A 25 15.37 15.24 20.10
CA ALA A 25 14.70 13.94 19.94
C ALA A 25 13.77 14.05 18.73
N GLU A 26 14.38 14.29 17.57
CA GLU A 26 13.73 14.30 16.27
C GLU A 26 14.02 12.94 15.62
N GLU A 27 12.96 12.15 15.48
CA GLU A 27 12.80 11.06 14.51
C GLU A 27 14.04 10.21 14.23
N GLU A 28 14.33 9.28 15.14
CA GLU A 28 15.23 8.17 14.87
C GLU A 28 14.64 7.34 13.72
N HIS A 29 15.05 7.67 12.49
CA HIS A 29 14.76 6.93 11.27
C HIS A 29 14.95 5.45 11.55
N LEU A 30 13.85 4.71 11.41
CA LEU A 30 13.67 3.31 11.71
C LEU A 30 14.57 2.43 10.80
N ARG A 31 15.89 2.46 10.98
CA ARG A 31 16.85 1.69 10.18
C ARG A 31 16.75 0.21 10.56
N LEU A 32 16.42 -0.62 9.59
CA LEU A 32 16.33 -2.07 9.74
C LEU A 32 17.66 -2.72 9.33
N ASN A 33 18.27 -3.50 10.24
CA ASN A 33 19.44 -4.32 9.93
C ASN A 33 18.99 -5.69 9.39
N ALA A 34 19.50 -6.06 8.21
CA ALA A 34 19.30 -7.29 7.40
C ALA A 34 18.19 -7.24 6.31
N PRO A 35 18.52 -7.35 5.01
CA PRO A 35 17.57 -7.30 3.89
C PRO A 35 16.87 -8.65 3.65
N GLY A 36 16.47 -9.33 4.73
CA GLY A 36 15.55 -10.46 4.67
C GLY A 36 14.10 -9.99 4.63
N ALA A 37 13.16 -10.91 4.45
CA ALA A 37 11.74 -10.60 4.66
C ALA A 37 11.54 -10.04 6.07
N LEU A 38 10.78 -8.95 6.19
CA LEU A 38 10.48 -8.33 7.46
C LEU A 38 9.69 -9.30 8.35
N PRO A 39 9.97 -9.34 9.67
CA PRO A 39 9.07 -9.99 10.60
C PRO A 39 7.64 -9.41 10.47
N PRO A 40 6.58 -10.23 10.55
CA PRO A 40 5.20 -9.76 10.35
C PRO A 40 4.81 -8.54 11.18
N ALA A 41 5.21 -8.50 12.46
CA ALA A 41 4.94 -7.36 13.33
C ALA A 41 5.60 -6.06 12.84
N LYS A 42 6.80 -6.16 12.26
CA LYS A 42 7.51 -5.00 11.71
C LYS A 42 6.86 -4.50 10.43
N ALA A 43 6.52 -5.41 9.52
CA ALA A 43 5.79 -5.06 8.29
C ALA A 43 4.44 -4.40 8.63
N GLN A 44 3.74 -4.93 9.63
CA GLN A 44 2.47 -4.37 10.09
C GLN A 44 2.62 -2.96 10.67
N ALA A 45 3.65 -2.71 11.49
CA ALA A 45 3.91 -1.38 12.03
C ALA A 45 4.23 -0.35 10.93
N ILE A 46 5.06 -0.74 9.94
CA ILE A 46 5.36 0.11 8.78
C ILE A 46 4.08 0.43 8.01
N TYR A 47 3.28 -0.59 7.70
CA TYR A 47 2.03 -0.39 6.97
C TYR A 47 1.08 0.55 7.69
N GLN A 48 0.93 0.41 9.02
CA GLN A 48 0.10 1.33 9.81
C GLN A 48 0.58 2.78 9.73
N ALA A 49 1.90 3.01 9.66
CA ALA A 49 2.45 4.35 9.55
C ALA A 49 2.18 4.99 8.18
N ILE A 50 2.23 4.23 7.08
CA ILE A 50 2.11 4.77 5.71
C ILE A 50 0.72 4.61 5.09
N GLN A 51 -0.19 3.85 5.73
CA GLN A 51 -1.49 3.54 5.13
C GLN A 51 -2.25 4.80 4.74
N LYS A 52 -2.23 5.84 5.59
CA LYS A 52 -2.86 7.11 5.28
C LYS A 52 -2.29 7.73 4.01
N ASP A 53 -0.97 7.80 3.90
CA ASP A 53 -0.29 8.40 2.75
C ASP A 53 -0.57 7.63 1.46
N MET A 54 -0.61 6.30 1.53
CA MET A 54 -1.03 5.46 0.40
C MET A 54 -2.45 5.81 -0.05
N THR A 55 -3.41 5.87 0.88
CA THR A 55 -4.81 6.19 0.54
C THR A 55 -5.00 7.60 0.00
N VAL A 56 -4.25 8.58 0.52
CA VAL A 56 -4.23 9.95 0.00
C VAL A 56 -3.63 9.96 -1.40
N GLY A 57 -2.54 9.22 -1.61
CA GLY A 57 -1.85 9.11 -2.88
C GLY A 57 -2.70 8.50 -3.99
N TYR A 58 -3.54 7.50 -3.68
CA TYR A 58 -4.45 6.91 -4.68
C TYR A 58 -5.67 7.78 -5.02
N ALA A 59 -6.05 8.71 -4.15
CA ALA A 59 -7.29 9.49 -4.30
C ALA A 59 -7.42 10.29 -5.62
N PRO A 60 -6.35 10.85 -6.21
CA PRO A 60 -6.41 11.54 -7.50
C PRO A 60 -6.92 10.68 -8.66
N SER A 61 -6.84 9.34 -8.56
CA SER A 61 -7.43 8.41 -9.55
C SER A 61 -8.94 8.59 -9.70
N LYS A 62 -9.62 9.07 -8.63
CA LYS A 62 -11.08 9.14 -8.50
C LYS A 62 -11.78 7.78 -8.70
N ASP A 63 -11.02 6.68 -8.68
CA ASP A 63 -11.56 5.35 -8.87
C ASP A 63 -12.38 4.92 -7.65
N ALA A 64 -13.60 4.46 -7.88
CA ALA A 64 -14.53 4.15 -6.80
C ALA A 64 -14.02 3.00 -5.90
N ILE A 65 -13.32 2.01 -6.47
CA ILE A 65 -12.74 0.89 -5.72
C ILE A 65 -11.53 1.37 -4.93
N ALA A 66 -10.62 2.12 -5.56
CA ALA A 66 -9.44 2.69 -4.90
C ALA A 66 -9.81 3.60 -3.72
N LEU A 67 -10.89 4.38 -3.84
CA LEU A 67 -11.40 5.24 -2.77
C LEU A 67 -12.12 4.48 -1.65
N SER A 68 -12.66 3.29 -1.94
CA SER A 68 -13.53 2.55 -1.01
C SER A 68 -12.81 1.43 -0.26
N TYR A 69 -11.83 0.78 -0.87
CA TYR A 69 -11.16 -0.39 -0.30
C TYR A 69 -10.54 -0.19 1.09
N PRO A 70 -10.07 1.01 1.50
CA PRO A 70 -9.50 1.15 2.84
C PRO A 70 -10.49 0.85 3.97
N LYS A 71 -11.80 0.84 3.66
CA LYS A 71 -12.89 0.50 4.58
C LYS A 71 -13.29 -0.98 4.51
N TRP A 72 -12.75 -1.74 3.57
CA TRP A 72 -13.12 -3.13 3.34
C TRP A 72 -12.41 -4.08 4.31
N ARG A 73 -12.88 -5.32 4.38
CA ARG A 73 -12.24 -6.35 5.20
C ARG A 73 -10.86 -6.65 4.64
N ARG A 74 -9.84 -6.54 5.50
CA ARG A 74 -8.49 -7.06 5.24
C ARG A 74 -8.43 -8.55 5.58
N PHE A 75 -7.85 -9.36 4.69
CA PHE A 75 -7.77 -10.82 4.82
C PHE A 75 -6.43 -11.32 5.36
N ASN A 76 -5.39 -10.48 5.36
CA ASN A 76 -4.13 -10.79 6.03
C ASN A 76 -4.01 -10.20 7.45
N ILE A 77 -3.23 -10.87 8.30
CA ILE A 77 -2.87 -10.40 9.65
C ILE A 77 -1.75 -9.35 9.63
N ALA A 78 -0.84 -9.43 8.64
CA ALA A 78 0.29 -8.54 8.43
C ALA A 78 0.64 -8.49 6.93
N PRO A 79 1.27 -7.43 6.41
CA PRO A 79 1.73 -7.41 5.02
C PRO A 79 2.73 -8.53 4.77
N TYR A 80 2.63 -9.20 3.63
CA TYR A 80 3.51 -10.30 3.25
C TYR A 80 4.32 -9.95 2.00
N LEU A 81 5.55 -10.45 1.92
CA LEU A 81 6.41 -10.18 0.77
C LEU A 81 5.91 -10.98 -0.45
N SER A 82 5.53 -10.28 -1.52
CA SER A 82 5.05 -10.87 -2.75
C SER A 82 6.08 -10.72 -3.87
N ALA A 83 6.76 -11.83 -4.21
CA ALA A 83 7.70 -11.86 -5.33
C ALA A 83 7.01 -11.55 -6.68
N THR A 84 5.80 -12.06 -6.87
CA THR A 84 4.98 -11.88 -8.09
C THR A 84 4.51 -10.45 -8.35
N HIS A 85 4.64 -9.55 -7.37
CA HIS A 85 4.32 -8.13 -7.51
C HIS A 85 5.57 -7.27 -7.33
N GLY A 86 6.74 -7.78 -7.75
CA GLY A 86 8.01 -7.06 -7.75
C GLY A 86 8.65 -6.90 -6.37
N ASN A 87 8.56 -7.92 -5.51
CA ASN A 87 9.11 -7.92 -4.15
C ASN A 87 8.53 -6.80 -3.25
N ARG A 88 7.23 -6.55 -3.39
CA ARG A 88 6.50 -5.59 -2.56
C ARG A 88 5.81 -6.31 -1.40
N TYR A 89 5.70 -5.64 -0.26
CA TYR A 89 4.83 -6.08 0.82
C TYR A 89 3.39 -5.77 0.44
N ALA A 90 2.54 -6.79 0.41
CA ALA A 90 1.16 -6.68 -0.03
C ALA A 90 0.17 -6.95 1.11
N ASN A 91 -1.00 -6.33 1.00
CA ASN A 91 -2.17 -6.70 1.78
C ASN A 91 -3.32 -7.05 0.86
N ASN A 92 -4.25 -7.88 1.31
CA ASN A 92 -5.42 -8.22 0.52
C ASN A 92 -6.67 -7.73 1.22
N PHE A 93 -7.49 -7.01 0.48
CA PHE A 93 -8.79 -6.53 0.89
C PHE A 93 -9.86 -7.10 -0.02
N ALA A 94 -11.06 -7.30 0.49
CA ALA A 94 -12.19 -7.70 -0.32
C ALA A 94 -13.46 -7.00 0.14
N ASN A 95 -14.28 -6.58 -0.81
CA ASN A 95 -15.57 -5.98 -0.49
C ASN A 95 -16.52 -7.03 0.11
N ALA A 96 -17.65 -6.57 0.65
CA ALA A 96 -18.62 -7.45 1.30
C ALA A 96 -19.08 -8.59 0.38
N LYS A 97 -19.32 -8.31 -0.92
CA LYS A 97 -19.75 -9.31 -1.91
C LYS A 97 -18.72 -10.43 -2.10
N ALA A 98 -17.44 -10.07 -2.25
CA ALA A 98 -16.35 -11.04 -2.37
C ALA A 98 -16.21 -11.85 -1.08
N ALA A 99 -16.28 -11.20 0.09
CA ALA A 99 -16.20 -11.88 1.38
C ALA A 99 -17.35 -12.87 1.59
N THR A 100 -18.60 -12.48 1.29
CA THR A 100 -19.77 -13.38 1.39
C THR A 100 -19.77 -14.46 0.32
N GLY A 101 -19.15 -14.19 -0.83
CA GLY A 101 -18.98 -15.14 -1.92
C GLY A 101 -17.88 -16.18 -1.68
N GLY A 102 -17.19 -16.12 -0.54
CA GLY A 102 -16.18 -17.11 -0.17
C GLY A 102 -14.73 -16.75 -0.54
N TYR A 103 -14.42 -15.47 -0.81
CA TYR A 103 -13.03 -15.07 -1.04
C TYR A 103 -12.12 -15.53 0.11
N GLY A 104 -11.06 -16.26 -0.23
CA GLY A 104 -10.13 -16.89 0.71
C GLY A 104 -10.33 -18.39 0.88
N ASP A 105 -11.52 -18.90 0.57
CA ASP A 105 -11.93 -20.30 0.80
C ASP A 105 -12.66 -20.95 -0.39
N LEU A 106 -12.70 -20.29 -1.55
CA LEU A 106 -13.31 -20.80 -2.78
C LEU A 106 -12.77 -22.20 -3.13
N LYS A 107 -13.67 -23.10 -3.51
CA LYS A 107 -13.34 -24.45 -4.00
C LYS A 107 -13.29 -24.48 -5.53
N PRO A 108 -12.59 -25.47 -6.12
CA PRO A 108 -12.56 -25.61 -7.57
C PRO A 108 -13.97 -25.64 -8.18
N GLY A 109 -14.20 -24.83 -9.21
CA GLY A 109 -15.47 -24.67 -9.91
C GLY A 109 -16.43 -23.64 -9.30
N GLU A 110 -16.16 -23.15 -8.08
CA GLU A 110 -16.92 -22.04 -7.50
C GLU A 110 -16.49 -20.71 -8.13
N THR A 111 -17.39 -19.73 -8.16
CA THR A 111 -17.13 -18.39 -8.70
C THR A 111 -17.65 -17.31 -7.78
N LEU A 112 -16.96 -16.17 -7.74
CA LEU A 112 -17.45 -14.99 -7.04
C LEU A 112 -18.59 -14.32 -7.84
N PRO A 113 -19.54 -13.67 -7.15
CA PRO A 113 -20.66 -13.01 -7.83
C PRO A 113 -20.22 -11.70 -8.52
N PRO A 114 -20.94 -11.23 -9.55
CA PRO A 114 -20.70 -9.92 -10.16
C PRO A 114 -20.70 -8.77 -9.13
N GLY A 115 -19.73 -7.86 -9.29
CA GLY A 115 -19.41 -6.77 -8.38
C GLY A 115 -18.60 -7.21 -7.15
N ALA A 116 -18.20 -8.48 -7.04
CA ALA A 116 -17.16 -8.87 -6.09
C ALA A 116 -15.84 -8.23 -6.50
N ALA A 117 -15.14 -7.60 -5.55
CA ALA A 117 -13.86 -6.95 -5.81
C ALA A 117 -12.84 -7.34 -4.74
N VAL A 118 -11.62 -7.65 -5.21
CA VAL A 118 -10.48 -7.90 -4.34
C VAL A 118 -9.35 -6.96 -4.72
N VAL A 119 -8.71 -6.38 -3.71
CA VAL A 119 -7.72 -5.31 -3.85
C VAL A 119 -6.44 -5.74 -3.15
N LYS A 120 -5.31 -5.43 -3.77
CA LYS A 120 -3.99 -5.51 -3.18
C LYS A 120 -3.35 -4.14 -3.15
N ASP A 121 -3.25 -3.55 -1.96
CA ASP A 121 -2.34 -2.41 -1.78
C ASP A 121 -0.94 -2.93 -1.46
N SER A 122 0.08 -2.09 -1.69
CA SER A 122 1.45 -2.53 -1.49
C SER A 122 2.40 -1.41 -1.07
N PHE A 123 3.53 -1.78 -0.50
CA PHE A 123 4.66 -0.88 -0.28
C PHE A 123 5.99 -1.61 -0.48
N THR A 124 7.03 -0.85 -0.74
CA THR A 124 8.39 -1.35 -0.88
C THR A 124 9.22 -0.94 0.33
N VAL A 125 10.13 -1.82 0.75
CA VAL A 125 11.22 -1.48 1.66
C VAL A 125 12.53 -1.73 0.93
N THR A 126 13.36 -0.68 0.75
CA THR A 126 14.66 -0.80 0.08
C THR A 126 15.67 -1.55 0.96
N LYS A 127 16.82 -1.90 0.38
CA LYS A 127 17.90 -2.53 1.16
C LYS A 127 18.45 -1.60 2.22
N GLU A 128 18.35 -0.31 1.99
CA GLU A 128 18.75 0.80 2.84
C GLU A 128 17.69 1.09 3.92
N GLY A 129 16.54 0.42 3.87
CA GLY A 129 15.44 0.53 4.84
C GLY A 129 14.44 1.64 4.54
N GLU A 130 14.51 2.27 3.37
CA GLU A 130 13.56 3.30 2.96
C GLU A 130 12.22 2.67 2.62
N VAL A 131 11.14 3.34 3.02
CA VAL A 131 9.77 2.86 2.80
C VAL A 131 9.12 3.72 1.73
N TYR A 132 8.59 3.09 0.69
CA TYR A 132 7.88 3.76 -0.39
C TYR A 132 6.46 3.20 -0.53
N PRO A 133 5.42 4.06 -0.55
CA PRO A 133 4.10 3.68 -1.04
C PRO A 133 4.21 2.97 -2.39
N GLY A 134 3.54 1.83 -2.53
CA GLY A 134 3.50 1.03 -3.74
C GLY A 134 2.21 1.22 -4.53
N ALA A 135 2.10 0.54 -5.66
CA ALA A 135 0.87 0.54 -6.44
C ALA A 135 -0.26 -0.18 -5.68
N VAL A 136 -1.50 0.17 -6.01
CA VAL A 136 -2.69 -0.63 -5.70
C VAL A 136 -3.13 -1.37 -6.96
N PHE A 137 -3.42 -2.66 -6.80
CA PHE A 137 -3.90 -3.55 -7.83
C PHE A 137 -5.29 -4.01 -7.42
N TYR A 138 -6.22 -4.13 -8.34
CA TYR A 138 -7.48 -4.76 -8.02
C TYR A 138 -8.04 -5.55 -9.17
N MET A 139 -8.93 -6.47 -8.82
CA MET A 139 -9.77 -7.16 -9.76
C MET A 139 -11.23 -7.08 -9.33
N GLU A 140 -12.11 -6.91 -10.31
CA GLU A 140 -13.55 -6.83 -10.13
C GLU A 140 -14.23 -7.87 -11.02
N LYS A 141 -15.09 -8.70 -10.43
CA LYS A 141 -15.89 -9.68 -11.17
C LYS A 141 -17.00 -8.94 -11.89
N LEU A 142 -17.01 -9.02 -13.21
CA LEU A 142 -18.01 -8.43 -14.07
C LEU A 142 -19.22 -9.35 -14.23
N SER A 143 -20.29 -8.83 -14.83
CA SER A 143 -21.41 -9.67 -15.27
C SER A 143 -20.94 -10.72 -16.29
N PRO A 144 -21.56 -11.91 -16.30
CA PRO A 144 -21.20 -12.97 -17.24
C PRO A 144 -21.19 -12.49 -18.70
N GLY A 145 -20.13 -12.83 -19.42
CA GLY A 145 -19.93 -12.48 -20.83
C GLY A 145 -19.46 -11.04 -21.09
N ARG A 146 -19.23 -10.23 -20.05
CA ARG A 146 -18.80 -8.83 -20.21
C ARG A 146 -17.32 -8.71 -20.58
N SER A 147 -16.49 -9.65 -20.15
CA SER A 147 -15.09 -9.76 -20.55
C SER A 147 -14.68 -11.24 -20.65
N PRO A 148 -15.18 -11.99 -21.67
CA PRO A 148 -14.91 -13.42 -21.79
C PRO A 148 -13.42 -13.73 -21.92
N ALA A 149 -12.66 -12.84 -22.54
CA ALA A 149 -11.22 -12.97 -22.72
C ALA A 149 -10.46 -13.01 -21.38
N THR A 150 -11.02 -12.44 -20.32
CA THR A 150 -10.42 -12.39 -18.97
C THR A 150 -11.22 -13.19 -17.94
N GLY A 151 -12.11 -14.10 -18.36
CA GLY A 151 -12.96 -14.85 -17.44
C GLY A 151 -13.96 -13.97 -16.67
N ASP A 152 -14.39 -12.87 -17.29
CA ASP A 152 -15.23 -11.82 -16.73
C ASP A 152 -14.60 -11.11 -15.52
N TRP A 153 -13.27 -11.02 -15.48
CA TRP A 153 -12.56 -10.20 -14.50
C TRP A 153 -12.00 -8.93 -15.14
N ARG A 154 -12.29 -7.78 -14.53
CA ARG A 154 -11.59 -6.51 -14.81
C ARG A 154 -10.36 -6.44 -13.93
N PHE A 155 -9.19 -6.13 -14.49
CA PHE A 155 -7.95 -5.88 -13.77
C PHE A 155 -7.53 -4.43 -13.93
N VAL A 156 -7.09 -3.81 -12.83
CA VAL A 156 -6.64 -2.42 -12.79
C VAL A 156 -5.40 -2.29 -11.92
N GLN A 157 -4.51 -1.39 -12.33
CA GLN A 157 -3.35 -0.99 -11.53
C GLN A 157 -3.26 0.55 -11.47
N ILE A 158 -3.11 1.07 -10.26
CA ILE A 158 -2.98 2.50 -9.96
C ILE A 158 -1.69 2.73 -9.18
N LEU A 159 -0.90 3.72 -9.61
CA LEU A 159 0.34 4.13 -8.98
C LEU A 159 0.12 4.92 -7.68
N PRO A 160 1.16 5.07 -6.83
CA PRO A 160 1.07 5.82 -5.58
C PRO A 160 0.59 7.28 -5.70
N ASP A 161 0.66 7.88 -6.88
CA ASP A 161 0.20 9.24 -7.15
C ASP A 161 -1.23 9.31 -7.74
N GLY A 162 -1.88 8.15 -7.88
CA GLY A 162 -3.23 8.02 -8.42
C GLY A 162 -3.28 7.91 -9.95
N SER A 163 -2.14 7.93 -10.64
CA SER A 163 -2.11 7.67 -12.09
C SER A 163 -2.42 6.20 -12.38
N PHE A 164 -3.14 5.94 -13.48
CA PHE A 164 -3.40 4.59 -13.94
C PHE A 164 -2.20 4.06 -14.73
N ILE A 165 -1.85 2.80 -14.50
CA ILE A 165 -1.05 2.03 -15.46
C ILE A 165 -1.96 1.46 -16.54
N GLY A 166 -3.11 0.92 -16.16
CA GLY A 166 -4.10 0.42 -17.13
C GLY A 166 -5.34 -0.18 -16.47
N ASP A 167 -6.34 -0.41 -17.31
CA ASP A 167 -7.62 -1.04 -17.01
C ASP A 167 -8.03 -1.93 -18.18
N THR A 168 -8.18 -3.24 -17.94
CA THR A 168 -8.58 -4.20 -18.99
C THR A 168 -9.92 -3.89 -19.68
N THR A 169 -10.77 -3.06 -19.06
CA THR A 169 -12.06 -2.61 -19.61
C THR A 169 -12.08 -1.14 -20.02
N GLY A 170 -10.95 -0.45 -19.88
CA GLY A 170 -10.80 0.98 -20.09
C GLY A 170 -9.50 1.29 -20.84
N ASP A 171 -8.75 2.25 -20.33
CA ASP A 171 -7.53 2.75 -20.97
C ASP A 171 -6.32 1.83 -20.73
N SER A 172 -5.42 1.76 -21.71
CA SER A 172 -4.19 0.96 -21.67
C SER A 172 -4.39 -0.50 -21.21
N PRO A 173 -5.33 -1.27 -21.78
CA PRO A 173 -5.59 -2.65 -21.37
C PRO A 173 -4.37 -3.57 -21.57
N GLU A 174 -3.48 -3.25 -22.51
CA GLU A 174 -2.22 -3.96 -22.77
C GLU A 174 -1.22 -3.87 -21.61
N ASP A 175 -1.19 -2.74 -20.88
CA ASP A 175 -0.26 -2.51 -19.79
C ASP A 175 -0.61 -3.33 -18.53
N VAL A 176 -1.85 -3.84 -18.48
CA VAL A 176 -2.33 -4.75 -17.42
C VAL A 176 -2.65 -6.16 -17.95
N ALA A 177 -2.32 -6.48 -19.20
CA ALA A 177 -2.58 -7.79 -19.79
C ALA A 177 -1.84 -8.92 -19.04
N PHE A 178 -0.64 -8.65 -18.52
CA PHE A 178 0.13 -9.61 -17.72
C PHE A 178 -0.64 -10.06 -16.46
N CYS A 179 -1.46 -9.19 -15.87
CA CYS A 179 -2.25 -9.54 -14.68
C CYS A 179 -3.13 -10.75 -14.97
N PHE A 180 -3.90 -10.71 -16.06
CA PHE A 180 -4.75 -11.84 -16.42
C PHE A 180 -3.94 -13.07 -16.84
N THR A 181 -2.92 -12.91 -17.68
CA THR A 181 -2.08 -14.05 -18.12
C THR A 181 -1.52 -14.85 -16.94
N CYS A 182 -1.07 -14.18 -15.88
CA CYS A 182 -0.62 -14.85 -14.66
C CYS A 182 -1.79 -15.54 -13.92
N HIS A 183 -2.93 -14.85 -13.81
CA HIS A 183 -4.11 -15.34 -13.09
C HIS A 183 -4.85 -16.48 -13.79
N GLN A 184 -4.64 -16.71 -15.09
CA GLN A 184 -5.14 -17.89 -15.81
C GLN A 184 -4.71 -19.21 -15.18
N ALA A 185 -3.56 -19.25 -14.50
CA ALA A 185 -3.08 -20.43 -13.79
C ALA A 185 -4.05 -20.88 -12.66
N MET A 186 -4.91 -19.98 -12.19
CA MET A 186 -5.88 -20.23 -11.11
C MET A 186 -7.32 -20.29 -11.64
N ALA A 187 -7.54 -20.59 -12.92
CA ALA A 187 -8.87 -20.61 -13.53
C ALA A 187 -9.87 -21.52 -12.80
N GLU A 188 -9.40 -22.60 -12.17
CA GLU A 188 -10.25 -23.52 -11.41
C GLU A 188 -10.85 -22.90 -10.14
N VAL A 189 -10.23 -21.88 -9.56
CA VAL A 189 -10.73 -21.15 -8.38
C VAL A 189 -11.00 -19.69 -8.73
N ASP A 190 -11.68 -19.51 -9.86
CA ASP A 190 -12.12 -18.22 -10.38
C ASP A 190 -10.99 -17.19 -10.51
N TYR A 191 -9.81 -17.65 -10.98
CA TYR A 191 -8.64 -16.83 -11.21
C TYR A 191 -8.06 -16.19 -9.94
N LEU A 192 -8.37 -16.70 -8.74
CA LEU A 192 -7.93 -16.11 -7.48
C LEU A 192 -6.69 -16.79 -6.92
N PHE A 193 -5.62 -16.03 -6.74
CA PHE A 193 -4.53 -16.42 -5.85
C PHE A 193 -4.89 -16.07 -4.41
N PHE A 194 -4.95 -17.09 -3.55
CA PHE A 194 -5.16 -16.90 -2.12
C PHE A 194 -3.86 -16.52 -1.40
N LEU A 195 -4.02 -16.00 -0.18
CA LEU A 195 -2.91 -15.57 0.64
C LEU A 195 -2.07 -16.77 1.13
N PRO A 196 -0.78 -16.58 1.43
CA PRO A 196 -0.01 -17.57 2.18
C PRO A 196 -0.71 -17.90 3.50
N ASP A 197 -0.76 -19.19 3.86
CA ASP A 197 -1.58 -19.68 4.97
C ASP A 197 -1.24 -19.01 6.31
N ASP A 198 0.05 -18.81 6.60
CA ASP A 198 0.53 -18.16 7.83
C ASP A 198 0.08 -16.70 7.97
N TYR A 199 -0.35 -16.07 6.88
CA TYR A 199 -0.82 -14.70 6.87
C TYR A 199 -2.35 -14.58 6.85
N ARG A 200 -3.10 -15.66 6.64
CA ARG A 200 -4.56 -15.63 6.58
C ARG A 200 -5.15 -15.30 7.94
N ARG A 201 -6.12 -14.37 7.96
CA ARG A 201 -7.04 -14.22 9.09
C ARG A 201 -7.98 -15.43 9.11
N LYS A 202 -7.86 -16.25 10.14
CA LYS A 202 -8.78 -17.37 10.42
C LYS A 202 -10.12 -16.86 10.91
#